data_AF-A0A101VZM0-F1
#
_entry.id   AF-A0A101VZM0-F1
#
_cell.length_a   1.000
_cell.length_b   1.000
_cell.length_c   1.000
_cell.angle_alpha   90.00
_cell.angle_beta   90.00
_cell.angle_gamma   90.00
#
_symmetry.space_group_name_H-M   'P 1'
#
loop_
_entity.id
_entity.type
_entity.pdbx_description
1 polymer ?
#
loop_
_entity_poly.entity_id
_entity_poly.type
_entity_poly.pdbx_seq_one_letter_code
_entity_poly.pdbx_strand_id
1 'polypeptide(L)'
;MSETKTKYDTEPNNNIELENVAEPKYESELLNESETGSETERFWFALYTKPRSEFQAELQLRDIGVETYMPFVIKEKKWTDRTKKIKEPVFRGYIFILSSEQERYVAVTQKAIVKAVSFGGVVATIPDWQIQNLKILLSKNPEYYISDKLLLGTKVRIIDGPFKDIEGIITTEKGKGQSLGVTIDILKRSVVINLTENYVKKAPDQKIPEKDNKKYYYKVIEEDEPEETNTIIEKDTEQE
;
A
#
# COMPACT_ATOMS: atom_id res chain seq x y z
N MET A 1 79.55 -12.49 -42.93
CA MET A 1 78.48 -11.53 -43.27
C MET A 1 78.31 -10.63 -42.05
N SER A 2 79.23 -9.65 -41.92
CA SER A 2 78.98 -8.19 -42.12
C SER A 2 78.08 -7.62 -41.01
N GLU A 3 78.62 -7.18 -39.87
CA GLU A 3 79.17 -5.83 -39.61
C GLU A 3 78.35 -4.69 -40.24
N THR A 4 77.73 -3.81 -39.43
CA THR A 4 78.18 -2.41 -39.28
C THR A 4 77.45 -1.64 -38.15
N LYS A 5 78.25 -0.98 -37.30
CA LYS A 5 77.93 0.22 -36.51
C LYS A 5 77.92 1.45 -37.43
N THR A 6 77.13 2.49 -37.13
CA THR A 6 77.52 3.95 -37.03
C THR A 6 76.25 4.80 -36.78
N LYS A 7 76.15 5.60 -35.71
CA LYS A 7 76.66 6.97 -35.39
C LYS A 7 75.66 8.10 -35.75
N TYR A 8 75.37 8.89 -34.71
CA TYR A 8 74.99 10.31 -34.59
C TYR A 8 74.92 11.18 -35.86
N ASP A 9 73.89 12.03 -35.99
CA ASP A 9 73.95 13.45 -35.62
C ASP A 9 72.69 14.27 -36.02
N THR A 10 72.48 15.36 -35.26
CA THR A 10 71.75 16.62 -35.57
C THR A 10 70.22 16.69 -35.46
N GLU A 11 69.78 17.42 -34.43
CA GLU A 11 68.52 18.18 -34.43
C GLU A 11 68.54 19.25 -35.54
N PRO A 12 67.34 19.68 -35.99
CA PRO A 12 67.08 21.10 -36.01
C PRO A 12 65.87 21.43 -35.14
N ASN A 13 66.18 22.23 -34.13
CA ASN A 13 65.34 23.19 -33.47
C ASN A 13 64.35 23.84 -34.45
N ASN A 14 63.05 23.60 -34.24
CA ASN A 14 62.00 24.39 -34.88
C ASN A 14 61.00 24.80 -33.81
N ASN A 15 61.29 25.96 -33.22
CA ASN A 15 60.32 26.79 -32.51
C ASN A 15 59.11 27.00 -33.41
N ILE A 16 57.97 26.43 -33.00
CA ILE A 16 56.66 26.89 -33.43
C ILE A 16 55.91 27.20 -32.14
N GLU A 17 55.84 28.50 -31.83
CA GLU A 17 54.85 29.07 -30.92
C GLU A 17 53.47 28.81 -31.51
N LEU A 18 52.69 27.92 -30.89
CA LEU A 18 51.25 27.82 -31.12
C LEU A 18 50.53 27.61 -29.80
N GLU A 19 49.96 28.72 -29.34
CA GLU A 19 48.65 28.87 -28.72
C GLU A 19 48.36 28.12 -27.40
N ASN A 20 48.05 28.93 -26.39
CA ASN A 20 47.41 28.58 -25.14
C ASN A 20 46.18 27.68 -25.36
N VAL A 21 46.34 26.37 -25.27
CA VAL A 21 45.25 25.44 -25.06
C VAL A 21 45.23 25.14 -23.56
N ALA A 22 44.20 25.65 -22.90
CA ALA A 22 43.91 25.37 -21.50
C ALA A 22 43.92 23.84 -21.26
N GLU A 23 44.73 23.38 -20.31
CA GLU A 23 44.57 22.06 -19.74
C GLU A 23 43.11 21.92 -19.26
N PRO A 24 42.38 20.85 -19.63
CA PRO A 24 41.07 20.62 -19.06
C PRO A 24 41.26 20.34 -17.57
N LYS A 25 40.95 21.34 -16.75
CA LYS A 25 40.69 21.21 -15.31
C LYS A 25 39.45 20.33 -15.10
N TYR A 26 39.58 19.02 -15.23
CA TYR A 26 38.47 18.10 -14.97
C TYR A 26 39.00 16.77 -14.44
N GLU A 27 39.42 16.76 -13.17
CA GLU A 27 39.44 15.49 -12.42
C GLU A 27 39.36 15.68 -10.89
N SER A 28 39.64 16.87 -10.34
CA SER A 28 39.68 17.07 -8.89
C SER A 28 38.51 17.87 -8.27
N GLU A 29 37.51 18.28 -9.05
CA GLU A 29 36.38 19.11 -8.57
C GLU A 29 34.99 18.43 -8.66
N LEU A 30 34.90 17.14 -9.00
CA LEU A 30 33.64 16.37 -8.99
C LEU A 30 33.52 15.36 -7.83
N LEU A 31 34.35 15.50 -6.79
CA LEU A 31 34.35 14.60 -5.63
C LEU A 31 33.96 15.34 -4.35
N ASN A 32 32.90 16.15 -4.38
CA ASN A 32 32.19 16.61 -3.18
C ASN A 32 30.80 17.10 -3.58
N GLU A 33 29.86 16.17 -3.80
CA GLU A 33 28.41 16.34 -3.58
C GLU A 33 27.64 15.09 -4.06
N SER A 34 27.91 13.93 -3.46
CA SER A 34 26.94 12.83 -3.44
C SER A 34 27.25 11.82 -2.33
N GLU A 35 27.42 12.30 -1.10
CA GLU A 35 27.07 11.50 0.08
C GLU A 35 25.60 11.74 0.38
N THR A 36 24.74 11.07 -0.38
CA THR A 36 23.37 10.79 0.04
C THR A 36 23.14 9.36 -0.42
N GLY A 37 23.02 8.43 0.53
CA GLY A 37 22.77 7.04 0.23
C GLY A 37 21.61 6.94 -0.75
N SER A 38 21.84 6.31 -1.90
CA SER A 38 20.80 5.98 -2.87
C SER A 38 19.79 5.07 -2.18
N GLU A 39 18.78 5.62 -1.52
CA GLU A 39 17.61 4.85 -1.12
C GLU A 39 16.99 4.30 -2.40
N THR A 40 17.03 2.97 -2.53
CA THR A 40 16.37 2.29 -3.64
C THR A 40 14.87 2.55 -3.51
N GLU A 41 14.25 3.06 -4.59
CA GLU A 41 12.82 3.34 -4.59
C GLU A 41 12.03 2.04 -4.33
N ARG A 42 11.12 2.09 -3.36
CA ARG A 42 10.30 0.94 -2.94
C ARG A 42 8.86 1.17 -3.30
N PHE A 43 8.21 0.12 -3.77
CA PHE A 43 6.80 0.13 -4.14
C PHE A 43 6.07 -1.04 -3.50
N TRP A 44 4.77 -0.88 -3.32
CA TRP A 44 3.92 -2.01 -3.00
C TRP A 44 3.65 -2.84 -4.26
N PHE A 45 3.86 -4.16 -4.16
CA PHE A 45 3.52 -5.13 -5.18
C PHE A 45 2.53 -6.16 -4.64
N ALA A 46 1.65 -6.66 -5.50
CA ALA A 46 0.86 -7.86 -5.20
C ALA A 46 1.54 -9.10 -5.78
N LEU A 47 1.67 -10.15 -4.97
CA LEU A 47 2.13 -11.46 -5.39
C LEU A 47 0.98 -12.47 -5.31
N TYR A 48 0.88 -13.33 -6.32
CA TYR A 48 0.06 -14.52 -6.25
C TYR A 48 0.75 -15.56 -5.37
N THR A 49 0.03 -16.08 -4.38
CA THR A 49 0.49 -17.21 -3.57
C THR A 49 -0.06 -18.52 -4.12
N LYS A 50 0.56 -19.64 -3.74
CA LYS A 50 -0.07 -20.95 -3.91
C LYS A 50 -1.38 -21.00 -3.10
N PRO A 51 -2.35 -21.85 -3.52
CA PRO A 51 -3.63 -21.94 -2.82
C PRO A 51 -3.45 -22.26 -1.34
N ARG A 52 -4.05 -21.45 -0.46
CA ARG A 52 -4.00 -21.60 1.01
C ARG A 52 -2.58 -21.50 1.62
N SER A 53 -1.63 -20.91 0.90
CA SER A 53 -0.24 -20.75 1.35
C SER A 53 0.09 -19.30 1.73
N GLU A 54 -0.90 -18.43 1.95
CA GLU A 54 -0.70 -17.00 2.22
C GLU A 54 0.14 -16.76 3.48
N PHE A 55 -0.17 -17.44 4.58
CA PHE A 55 0.62 -17.36 5.82
C PHE A 55 2.04 -17.94 5.66
N GLN A 56 2.19 -18.98 4.84
CA GLN A 56 3.51 -19.56 4.57
C GLN A 56 4.35 -18.62 3.70
N ALA A 57 3.73 -17.95 2.74
CA ALA A 57 4.37 -16.92 1.93
C ALA A 57 4.84 -15.75 2.81
N GLU A 58 4.00 -15.27 3.73
CA GLU A 58 4.37 -14.24 4.69
C GLU A 58 5.63 -14.62 5.49
N LEU A 59 5.69 -15.84 6.02
CA LEU A 59 6.87 -16.34 6.73
C LEU A 59 8.12 -16.37 5.85
N GLN A 60 8.03 -16.96 4.66
CA GLN A 60 9.17 -17.06 3.73
C GLN A 60 9.71 -15.70 3.30
N LEU A 61 8.82 -14.72 3.10
CA LEU A 61 9.19 -13.37 2.70
C LEU A 61 9.82 -12.58 3.87
N ARG A 62 9.30 -12.74 5.09
CA ARG A 62 9.90 -12.13 6.28
C ARG A 62 11.28 -12.71 6.59
N ASP A 63 11.48 -14.01 6.36
CA ASP A 63 12.78 -14.68 6.57
C ASP A 63 13.89 -14.11 5.67
N ILE A 64 13.54 -13.58 4.50
CA ILE A 64 14.47 -12.90 3.58
C ILE A 64 14.48 -11.37 3.73
N GLY A 65 13.84 -10.83 4.78
CA GLY A 65 13.84 -9.40 5.09
C GLY A 65 12.88 -8.54 4.25
N VAL A 66 11.97 -9.15 3.49
CA VAL A 66 10.99 -8.39 2.68
C VAL A 66 9.82 -7.97 3.55
N GLU A 67 9.49 -6.68 3.53
CA GLU A 67 8.30 -6.17 4.22
C GLU A 67 7.03 -6.68 3.54
N THR A 68 6.13 -7.24 4.33
CA THR A 68 4.90 -7.85 3.84
C THR A 68 3.67 -7.28 4.51
N TYR A 69 2.58 -7.20 3.76
CA TYR A 69 1.25 -7.04 4.30
C TYR A 69 0.30 -8.08 3.70
N MET A 70 -0.23 -8.96 4.55
CA MET A 70 -1.29 -9.88 4.21
C MET A 70 -2.54 -9.48 5.00
N PRO A 71 -3.56 -8.88 4.35
CA PRO A 71 -4.79 -8.52 5.06
C PRO A 71 -5.54 -9.78 5.45
N PHE A 72 -5.88 -9.89 6.74
CA PHE A 72 -6.67 -10.97 7.30
C PHE A 72 -7.68 -10.44 8.31
N VAL A 73 -8.74 -11.19 8.55
CA VAL A 73 -9.67 -10.97 9.68
C VAL A 73 -9.63 -12.13 10.65
N ILE A 74 -10.10 -11.91 11.87
CA ILE A 74 -10.26 -12.96 12.87
C ILE A 74 -11.72 -13.37 12.91
N LYS A 75 -12.00 -14.65 12.62
CA LYS A 75 -13.34 -15.24 12.73
C LYS A 75 -13.39 -16.29 13.81
N GLU A 76 -14.49 -16.34 14.55
CA GLU A 76 -14.78 -17.46 15.43
C GLU A 76 -15.42 -18.57 14.61
N LYS A 77 -14.76 -19.72 14.57
CA LYS A 77 -15.30 -20.92 13.95
C LYS A 77 -15.71 -21.87 15.06
N LYS A 78 -16.97 -22.31 15.02
CA LYS A 78 -17.50 -23.34 15.91
C LYS A 78 -17.40 -24.69 15.22
N TRP A 79 -16.76 -25.64 15.88
CA TRP A 79 -16.78 -27.06 15.55
C TRP A 79 -17.68 -27.78 16.55
N THR A 80 -17.97 -29.05 16.28
CA THR A 80 -18.80 -29.90 17.15
C THR A 80 -18.28 -29.95 18.58
N ASP A 81 -16.96 -29.87 18.77
CA ASP A 81 -16.27 -29.98 20.06
C ASP A 81 -15.78 -28.64 20.65
N ARG A 82 -15.47 -27.63 19.82
CA ARG A 82 -14.84 -26.38 20.29
C ARG A 82 -15.14 -25.17 19.43
N THR A 83 -14.97 -23.97 19.99
CA THR A 83 -14.89 -22.71 19.25
C THR A 83 -13.43 -22.24 19.20
N LYS A 84 -12.91 -21.88 18.03
CA LYS A 84 -11.53 -21.33 17.88
C LYS A 84 -11.54 -20.11 16.97
N LYS A 85 -10.78 -19.10 17.37
CA LYS A 85 -10.44 -17.94 16.53
C LYS A 85 -9.47 -18.37 15.43
N ILE A 86 -9.86 -18.16 14.18
CA ILE A 86 -9.04 -18.42 12.99
C ILE A 86 -8.77 -17.12 12.25
N LYS A 87 -7.55 -16.99 11.70
CA LYS A 87 -7.22 -15.91 10.78
C LYS A 87 -7.59 -16.33 9.37
N GLU A 88 -8.39 -15.53 8.68
CA GLU A 88 -8.79 -15.76 7.30
C GLU A 88 -8.27 -14.62 6.41
N PRO A 89 -7.53 -14.91 5.31
CA PRO A 89 -7.08 -13.90 4.38
C PRO A 89 -8.27 -13.19 3.70
N VAL A 90 -8.22 -11.87 3.67
CA VAL A 90 -9.23 -11.02 3.03
C VAL A 90 -9.13 -11.15 1.51
N PHE A 91 -7.92 -11.10 0.96
CA PHE A 91 -7.65 -11.41 -0.45
C PHE A 91 -7.00 -12.79 -0.57
N ARG A 92 -7.83 -13.83 -0.70
CA ARG A 92 -7.34 -15.19 -0.90
C ARG A 92 -6.44 -15.30 -2.13
N GLY A 93 -5.32 -15.98 -1.99
CA GLY A 93 -4.31 -16.18 -3.03
C GLY A 93 -3.38 -14.99 -3.27
N TYR A 94 -3.42 -13.95 -2.42
CA TYR A 94 -2.59 -12.76 -2.57
C TYR A 94 -1.83 -12.42 -1.29
N ILE A 95 -0.65 -11.84 -1.47
CA ILE A 95 0.12 -11.14 -0.44
C ILE A 95 0.69 -9.86 -1.03
N PHE A 96 0.76 -8.79 -0.24
CA PHE A 96 1.39 -7.54 -0.65
C PHE A 96 2.78 -7.44 -0.06
N ILE A 97 3.73 -6.89 -0.82
CA ILE A 97 5.09 -6.62 -0.34
C ILE A 97 5.49 -5.19 -0.63
N LEU A 98 6.21 -4.54 0.29
CA LEU A 98 6.86 -3.27 0.05
C LEU A 98 8.34 -3.55 -0.23
N SER A 99 8.77 -3.32 -1.46
CA SER A 99 10.10 -3.75 -1.88
C SER A 99 10.65 -2.89 -3.01
N SER A 100 11.96 -2.89 -3.16
CA SER A 100 12.62 -2.54 -4.41
C SER A 100 12.35 -3.61 -5.48
N GLU A 101 12.70 -3.31 -6.74
CA GLU A 101 12.63 -4.26 -7.85
C GLU A 101 13.47 -5.53 -7.59
N GLN A 102 14.67 -5.36 -7.02
CA GLN A 102 15.61 -6.45 -6.72
C GLN A 102 15.06 -7.40 -5.66
N GLU A 103 14.58 -6.84 -4.54
CA GLU A 103 13.92 -7.60 -3.48
C GLU A 103 12.68 -8.35 -4.01
N ARG A 104 11.89 -7.71 -4.88
CA ARG A 104 10.74 -8.38 -5.51
C ARG A 104 11.16 -9.57 -6.37
N TYR A 105 12.25 -9.47 -7.12
CA TYR A 105 12.77 -10.62 -7.89
C TYR A 105 13.11 -11.80 -6.98
N VAL A 106 13.75 -11.56 -5.84
CA VAL A 106 14.06 -12.59 -4.83
C VAL A 106 12.78 -13.11 -4.15
N ALA A 107 11.80 -12.23 -3.89
CA ALA A 107 10.52 -12.62 -3.30
C ALA A 107 9.76 -13.63 -4.18
N VAL A 108 9.78 -13.46 -5.50
CA VAL A 108 9.08 -14.35 -6.44
C VAL A 108 9.71 -15.75 -6.51
N THR A 109 10.98 -15.93 -6.09
CA THR A 109 11.61 -17.26 -6.07
C THR A 109 11.17 -18.11 -4.87
N GLN A 110 10.44 -17.53 -3.91
CA GLN A 110 9.98 -18.25 -2.72
C GLN A 110 8.95 -19.33 -3.06
N LYS A 111 9.05 -20.50 -2.40
CA LYS A 111 8.26 -21.70 -2.74
C LYS A 111 6.75 -21.50 -2.65
N ALA A 112 6.28 -20.62 -1.77
CA ALA A 112 4.87 -20.32 -1.58
C ALA A 112 4.32 -19.27 -2.56
N ILE A 113 5.19 -18.64 -3.35
CA ILE A 113 4.85 -17.61 -4.34
C ILE A 113 4.75 -18.25 -5.73
N VAL A 114 3.83 -17.74 -6.54
CA VAL A 114 3.63 -18.15 -7.95
C VAL A 114 4.25 -17.12 -8.89
N LYS A 115 3.87 -15.84 -8.76
CA LYS A 115 4.38 -14.72 -9.57
C LYS A 115 3.88 -13.38 -9.03
N ALA A 116 4.47 -12.27 -9.48
CA ALA A 116 3.90 -10.94 -9.28
C ALA A 116 2.70 -10.67 -10.20
N VAL A 117 1.75 -9.87 -9.73
CA VAL A 117 0.65 -9.35 -10.55
C VAL A 117 1.22 -8.41 -11.62
N SER A 118 0.84 -8.62 -12.88
CA SER A 118 1.36 -7.87 -14.02
C SER A 118 0.28 -7.68 -15.08
N PHE A 119 0.41 -6.59 -15.84
CA PHE A 119 -0.43 -6.25 -16.98
C PHE A 119 0.44 -5.97 -18.19
N GLY A 120 0.16 -6.62 -19.33
CA GLY A 120 0.96 -6.42 -20.55
C GLY A 120 2.45 -6.71 -20.39
N GLY A 121 2.82 -7.61 -19.46
CA GLY A 121 4.21 -7.93 -19.15
C GLY A 121 4.89 -7.00 -18.13
N VAL A 122 4.23 -5.92 -17.71
CA VAL A 122 4.75 -4.98 -16.70
C VAL A 122 4.17 -5.33 -15.33
N VAL A 123 5.04 -5.45 -14.32
CA VAL A 123 4.61 -5.69 -12.94
C VAL A 123 3.84 -4.48 -12.42
N ALA A 124 2.68 -4.72 -11.83
CA ALA A 124 1.80 -3.67 -11.35
C ALA A 124 2.21 -3.24 -9.93
N THR A 125 2.30 -1.92 -9.71
CA THR A 125 2.52 -1.33 -8.39
C THR A 125 1.19 -0.90 -7.76
N ILE A 126 1.14 -0.89 -6.44
CA ILE A 126 0.02 -0.43 -5.64
C ILE A 126 0.46 0.89 -4.99
N PRO A 127 -0.34 1.95 -5.06
CA PRO A 127 -0.07 3.16 -4.28
C PRO A 127 -0.18 2.89 -2.77
N ASP A 128 0.72 3.46 -1.97
CA ASP A 128 0.71 3.31 -0.50
C ASP A 128 -0.64 3.60 0.13
N TRP A 129 -1.33 4.66 -0.34
CA TRP A 129 -2.63 5.04 0.19
C TRP A 129 -3.69 3.93 0.07
N GLN A 130 -3.63 3.05 -0.94
CA GLN A 130 -4.55 1.92 -1.04
C GLN A 130 -4.30 0.87 0.05
N ILE A 131 -3.03 0.58 0.33
CA ILE A 131 -2.63 -0.35 1.39
C ILE A 131 -2.96 0.25 2.76
N GLN A 132 -2.74 1.55 2.96
CA GLN A 132 -3.08 2.22 4.22
C GLN A 132 -4.59 2.25 4.46
N ASN A 133 -5.40 2.58 3.44
CA ASN A 133 -6.86 2.53 3.57
C ASN A 133 -7.34 1.15 3.98
N LEU A 134 -6.76 0.10 3.40
CA LEU A 134 -7.09 -1.28 3.73
C LEU A 134 -6.67 -1.64 5.16
N LYS A 135 -5.49 -1.20 5.61
CA LYS A 135 -5.03 -1.35 7.00
C LYS A 135 -5.99 -0.68 7.98
N ILE A 136 -6.40 0.56 7.73
CA ILE A 136 -7.34 1.30 8.58
C ILE A 136 -8.70 0.60 8.60
N LEU A 137 -9.25 0.26 7.43
CA LEU A 137 -10.55 -0.40 7.31
C LEU A 137 -10.61 -1.70 8.12
N LEU A 138 -9.58 -2.53 7.99
CA LEU A 138 -9.54 -3.84 8.64
C LEU A 138 -9.09 -3.79 10.11
N SER A 139 -8.49 -2.69 10.57
CA SER A 139 -8.03 -2.53 11.97
C SER A 139 -9.16 -2.68 12.99
N LYS A 140 -10.40 -2.41 12.58
CA LYS A 140 -11.61 -2.51 13.41
C LYS A 140 -12.28 -3.89 13.34
N ASN A 141 -11.70 -4.84 12.60
CA ASN A 141 -12.26 -6.16 12.33
C ASN A 141 -13.76 -6.11 11.94
N PRO A 142 -14.15 -5.25 10.97
CA PRO A 142 -15.55 -5.09 10.60
C PRO A 142 -16.08 -6.36 9.92
N GLU A 143 -17.40 -6.51 9.90
CA GLU A 143 -18.03 -7.41 8.94
C GLU A 143 -17.86 -6.83 7.53
N TYR A 144 -17.38 -7.66 6.61
CA TYR A 144 -17.08 -7.24 5.25
C TYR A 144 -17.46 -8.31 4.24
N TYR A 145 -17.58 -7.89 2.98
CA TYR A 145 -17.58 -8.76 1.83
C TYR A 145 -16.59 -8.27 0.77
N ILE A 146 -16.19 -9.17 -0.13
CA ILE A 146 -15.35 -8.83 -1.27
C ILE A 146 -16.24 -8.64 -2.49
N SER A 147 -16.07 -7.49 -3.16
CA SER A 147 -16.62 -7.27 -4.50
C SER A 147 -15.52 -7.45 -5.53
N ASP A 148 -15.72 -8.36 -6.48
CA ASP A 148 -14.88 -8.53 -7.68
C ASP A 148 -15.28 -7.57 -8.82
N LYS A 149 -16.18 -6.61 -8.53
CA LYS A 149 -16.66 -5.61 -9.49
C LYS A 149 -16.19 -4.23 -9.08
N LEU A 150 -16.02 -3.36 -10.08
CA LEU A 150 -15.88 -1.92 -9.85
C LEU A 150 -17.11 -1.41 -9.11
N LEU A 151 -16.89 -0.73 -8.00
CA LEU A 151 -17.96 -0.13 -7.23
C LEU A 151 -18.43 1.13 -7.96
N LEU A 152 -19.75 1.25 -8.10
CA LEU A 152 -20.40 2.45 -8.60
C LEU A 152 -20.85 3.25 -7.39
N GLY A 153 -20.36 4.48 -7.26
CA GLY A 153 -20.63 5.31 -6.10
C GLY A 153 -19.85 6.61 -6.14
N THR A 154 -19.77 7.27 -4.99
CA THR A 154 -19.03 8.53 -4.84
C THR A 154 -17.66 8.26 -4.24
N LYS A 155 -16.58 8.73 -4.88
CA LYS A 155 -15.23 8.65 -4.32
C LYS A 155 -15.10 9.64 -3.15
N VAL A 156 -14.83 9.17 -1.95
CA VAL A 156 -14.78 10.01 -0.75
C VAL A 156 -13.45 9.91 -0.04
N ARG A 157 -13.14 10.93 0.77
CA ARG A 157 -12.20 10.87 1.88
C ARG A 157 -12.97 11.13 3.17
N ILE A 158 -12.80 10.24 4.14
CA ILE A 158 -13.42 10.36 5.45
C ILE A 158 -12.55 11.26 6.33
N ILE A 159 -13.15 12.27 6.96
CA ILE A 159 -12.40 13.26 7.75
C ILE A 159 -12.48 13.06 9.27
N ASP A 160 -13.36 12.17 9.74
CA ASP A 160 -13.61 11.95 11.16
C ASP A 160 -14.05 10.51 11.46
N GLY A 161 -14.08 10.12 12.73
CA GLY A 161 -14.57 8.82 13.19
C GLY A 161 -13.58 7.64 13.00
N PRO A 162 -14.02 6.39 13.19
CA PRO A 162 -13.16 5.20 13.20
C PRO A 162 -12.49 4.89 11.86
N PHE A 163 -13.01 5.44 10.77
CA PHE A 163 -12.53 5.28 9.40
C PHE A 163 -11.89 6.55 8.82
N LYS A 164 -11.50 7.49 9.69
CA LYS A 164 -10.78 8.71 9.31
C LYS A 164 -9.58 8.40 8.42
N ASP A 165 -9.33 9.30 7.47
CA ASP A 165 -8.26 9.27 6.47
C ASP A 165 -8.39 8.18 5.39
N ILE A 166 -9.42 7.32 5.45
CA ILE A 166 -9.72 6.39 4.35
C ILE A 166 -10.20 7.17 3.12
N GLU A 167 -9.57 6.87 1.98
CA GLU A 167 -10.16 7.13 0.66
C GLU A 167 -10.86 5.88 0.11
N GLY A 168 -12.12 6.02 -0.28
CA GLY A 168 -12.92 4.90 -0.75
C GLY A 168 -14.08 5.31 -1.62
N ILE A 169 -14.96 4.37 -1.91
CA ILE A 169 -16.19 4.58 -2.66
C ILE A 169 -17.37 4.37 -1.71
N ILE A 170 -18.20 5.40 -1.55
CA ILE A 170 -19.49 5.28 -0.87
C ILE A 170 -20.54 4.86 -1.89
N THR A 171 -21.18 3.73 -1.62
CA THR A 171 -22.32 3.23 -2.36
C THR A 171 -23.56 3.33 -1.48
N THR A 172 -24.70 3.69 -2.06
CA THR A 172 -25.98 3.72 -1.35
C THR A 172 -26.96 2.82 -2.10
N GLU A 173 -27.44 1.77 -1.44
CA GLU A 173 -28.45 0.87 -2.00
C GLU A 173 -29.77 1.07 -1.24
N LYS A 174 -30.87 1.26 -1.99
CA LYS A 174 -32.20 1.46 -1.39
C LYS A 174 -32.53 0.27 -0.48
N GLY A 175 -32.82 0.55 0.79
CA GLY A 175 -33.18 -0.47 1.79
C GLY A 175 -32.02 -1.22 2.44
N LYS A 176 -30.76 -0.94 2.09
CA LYS A 176 -29.57 -1.57 2.73
C LYS A 176 -28.58 -0.59 3.35
N GLY A 177 -28.84 0.71 3.27
CA GLY A 177 -27.99 1.75 3.86
C GLY A 177 -26.81 2.15 2.98
N GLN A 178 -25.79 2.75 3.60
CA GLN A 178 -24.55 3.14 2.96
C GLN A 178 -23.48 2.05 3.13
N SER A 179 -22.62 1.88 2.14
CA SER A 179 -21.46 0.99 2.24
C SER A 179 -20.20 1.75 1.87
N LEU A 180 -19.11 1.48 2.58
CA LEU A 180 -17.77 1.98 2.27
C LEU A 180 -16.95 0.87 1.62
N GLY A 181 -16.48 1.12 0.41
CA GLY A 181 -15.57 0.24 -0.31
C GLY A 181 -14.15 0.80 -0.41
N VAL A 182 -13.15 -0.01 -0.06
CA VAL A 182 -11.73 0.26 -0.33
C VAL A 182 -11.25 -0.68 -1.42
N THR A 183 -10.75 -0.13 -2.52
CA THR A 183 -10.35 -0.88 -3.71
C THR A 183 -8.83 -1.01 -3.80
N ILE A 184 -8.36 -2.22 -4.12
CA ILE A 184 -7.00 -2.43 -4.65
C ILE A 184 -7.12 -2.54 -6.16
N ASP A 185 -6.72 -1.49 -6.88
CA ASP A 185 -7.05 -1.31 -8.30
C ASP A 185 -6.46 -2.42 -9.17
N ILE A 186 -5.21 -2.80 -8.90
CA ILE A 186 -4.52 -3.86 -9.66
C ILE A 186 -5.15 -5.24 -9.45
N LEU A 187 -5.92 -5.43 -8.38
CA LEU A 187 -6.68 -6.67 -8.15
C LEU A 187 -8.10 -6.58 -8.70
N LYS A 188 -8.56 -5.37 -9.07
CA LYS A 188 -9.97 -5.06 -9.41
C LYS A 188 -10.94 -5.57 -8.34
N ARG A 189 -10.51 -5.54 -7.08
CA ARG A 189 -11.28 -6.03 -5.94
C ARG A 189 -11.42 -4.97 -4.88
N SER A 190 -12.58 -4.94 -4.25
CA SER A 190 -12.88 -4.02 -3.17
C SER A 190 -13.28 -4.78 -1.90
N VAL A 191 -12.75 -4.36 -0.76
CA VAL A 191 -13.26 -4.73 0.56
C VAL A 191 -14.37 -3.76 0.89
N VAL A 192 -15.57 -4.27 1.12
CA VAL A 192 -16.75 -3.46 1.37
C VAL A 192 -17.31 -3.77 2.75
N ILE A 193 -17.54 -2.72 3.52
CA ILE A 193 -18.23 -2.77 4.81
C ILE A 193 -19.56 -2.05 4.69
N ASN A 194 -20.57 -2.54 5.42
CA ASN A 194 -21.81 -1.81 5.58
C ASN A 194 -21.62 -0.79 6.70
N LEU A 195 -22.06 0.43 6.45
CA LEU A 195 -22.19 1.48 7.45
C LEU A 195 -23.64 1.43 7.91
N THR A 196 -23.86 1.31 9.21
CA THR A 196 -25.19 1.34 9.82
C THR A 196 -25.78 2.75 9.62
N GLU A 197 -27.03 2.82 9.13
CA GLU A 197 -27.74 4.05 8.69
C GLU A 197 -26.92 5.01 7.78
N ASN A 198 -27.41 6.24 7.55
CA ASN A 198 -26.67 7.25 6.79
C ASN A 198 -25.52 7.84 7.65
N TYR A 199 -24.54 7.00 7.96
CA TYR A 199 -23.40 7.30 8.83
C TYR A 199 -22.50 8.41 8.29
N VAL A 200 -22.62 8.75 7.00
CA VAL A 200 -21.68 9.63 6.32
C VAL A 200 -22.39 10.85 5.73
N LYS A 201 -22.04 12.05 6.21
CA LYS A 201 -22.55 13.35 5.73
C LYS A 201 -21.43 14.15 5.07
N LYS A 202 -21.78 14.96 4.06
CA LYS A 202 -20.79 15.87 3.44
C LYS A 202 -20.24 16.82 4.51
N ALA A 203 -18.91 17.02 4.51
CA ALA A 203 -18.28 17.95 5.45
C ALA A 203 -18.75 19.40 5.17
N PRO A 204 -19.11 20.19 6.20
CA PRO A 204 -19.44 21.60 6.02
C PRO A 204 -18.18 22.42 5.68
N ASP A 205 -18.24 23.23 4.63
CA ASP A 205 -17.29 24.29 4.23
C ASP A 205 -15.78 24.02 4.38
N GLN A 206 -15.33 22.77 4.25
CA GLN A 206 -13.92 22.50 4.02
C GLN A 206 -13.57 22.87 2.58
N LYS A 207 -12.68 23.86 2.42
CA LYS A 207 -12.04 24.18 1.14
C LYS A 207 -11.53 22.88 0.54
N ILE A 208 -12.19 22.42 -0.52
CA ILE A 208 -11.75 21.26 -1.30
C ILE A 208 -10.37 21.64 -1.84
N PRO A 209 -9.26 20.99 -1.44
CA PRO A 209 -7.97 21.32 -2.02
C PRO A 209 -8.05 21.07 -3.52
N GLU A 210 -7.99 22.15 -4.31
CA GLU A 210 -8.27 22.18 -5.76
C GLU A 210 -7.28 21.36 -6.60
N LYS A 211 -6.30 20.69 -5.99
CA LYS A 211 -5.17 20.08 -6.69
C LYS A 211 -5.21 18.55 -6.85
N ASP A 212 -6.24 17.88 -6.37
CA ASP A 212 -6.33 16.41 -6.42
C ASP A 212 -7.60 15.98 -7.18
N ASN A 213 -7.45 15.18 -8.24
CA ASN A 213 -8.53 14.70 -9.11
C ASN A 213 -9.76 14.19 -8.31
N LYS A 214 -10.78 15.06 -8.20
CA LYS A 214 -12.17 14.83 -7.73
C LYS A 214 -12.33 13.96 -6.47
N LYS A 215 -11.68 14.32 -5.36
CA LYS A 215 -11.98 13.76 -4.03
C LYS A 215 -13.09 14.57 -3.33
N TYR A 216 -14.09 13.89 -2.76
CA TYR A 216 -15.14 14.52 -1.95
C TYR A 216 -14.90 14.25 -0.47
N TYR A 217 -15.24 15.21 0.41
CA TYR A 217 -14.98 15.09 1.85
C TYR A 217 -16.26 14.83 2.62
N TYR A 218 -16.22 13.81 3.48
CA TYR A 218 -17.36 13.42 4.28
C TYR A 218 -16.99 13.18 5.75
N LYS A 219 -17.83 13.67 6.63
CA LYS A 219 -17.79 13.43 8.06
C LYS A 219 -18.60 12.17 8.40
N VAL A 220 -18.01 11.33 9.24
CA VAL A 220 -18.70 10.21 9.86
C VAL A 220 -19.45 10.69 11.11
N ILE A 221 -20.70 10.27 11.26
CA ILE A 221 -21.56 10.52 12.42
C ILE A 221 -21.27 9.41 13.43
N GLU A 222 -21.14 9.68 14.72
CA GLU A 222 -21.07 8.61 15.73
C GLU A 222 -22.47 8.04 15.96
N GLU A 223 -22.62 6.71 16.01
CA GLU A 223 -23.84 6.10 16.53
C GLU A 223 -23.75 6.22 18.05
N ASP A 224 -24.55 7.10 18.65
CA ASP A 224 -24.71 7.11 20.09
C ASP A 224 -25.23 5.73 20.53
N GLU A 225 -24.51 5.05 21.41
CA GLU A 225 -25.10 3.93 22.16
C GLU A 225 -26.34 4.49 22.86
N PRO A 226 -27.53 3.88 22.73
CA PRO A 226 -28.68 4.34 23.50
C PRO A 226 -28.34 4.20 24.98
N GLU A 227 -28.24 5.32 25.68
CA GLU A 227 -28.13 5.32 27.14
C GLU A 227 -29.32 4.52 27.69
N GLU A 228 -29.06 3.35 28.27
CA GLU A 228 -30.03 2.62 29.09
C GLU A 228 -30.31 3.47 30.34
N THR A 229 -31.25 4.41 30.26
CA THR A 229 -31.77 5.05 31.46
C THR A 229 -32.75 4.09 32.14
N ASN A 230 -32.21 3.41 33.15
CA ASN A 230 -32.92 2.71 34.21
C ASN A 230 -34.23 3.41 34.61
N THR A 231 -35.37 2.75 34.40
CA THR A 231 -36.57 3.06 35.19
C THR A 231 -36.57 2.18 36.42
N ILE A 232 -36.19 2.81 37.54
CA ILE A 232 -36.35 2.31 38.90
C ILE A 232 -37.84 2.00 39.12
N ILE A 233 -38.17 0.71 39.30
CA ILE A 233 -39.43 0.31 39.92
C ILE A 233 -39.13 0.11 41.40
N GLU A 234 -39.26 1.17 42.18
CA GLU A 234 -39.53 1.09 43.61
C GLU A 234 -40.81 1.88 43.87
N LYS A 235 -41.84 1.16 44.31
CA LYS A 235 -42.67 1.51 45.47
C LYS A 235 -43.56 0.33 45.83
N ASP A 236 -43.10 -0.40 46.84
CA ASP A 236 -43.97 -1.16 47.73
C ASP A 236 -44.86 -0.21 48.57
N THR A 237 -45.95 -0.79 49.08
CA THR A 237 -46.62 -0.51 50.37
C THR A 237 -47.83 0.44 50.41
N GLU A 238 -49.01 -0.19 50.36
CA GLU A 238 -50.13 -0.19 51.34
C GLU A 238 -51.03 1.03 51.65
N GLN A 239 -52.32 0.66 51.88
CA GLN A 239 -53.40 1.28 52.69
C GLN A 239 -54.05 2.55 52.09
N GLU A 240 -55.37 2.66 51.93
CA GLU A 240 -56.51 2.24 52.76
C GLU A 240 -57.78 2.01 51.90
#